data_AF-A0A521KNP6-F1
#
_entry.id   AF-A0A521KNP6-F1
#
_cell.length_a   1.000
_cell.length_b   1.000
_cell.length_c   1.000
_cell.angle_alpha   90.00
_cell.angle_beta   90.00
_cell.angle_gamma   90.00
#
_symmetry.space_group_name_H-M   'P 1'
#
loop_
_entity.id
_entity.type
_entity.pdbx_description
1 polymer ?
#
loop_
_entity_poly.entity_id
_entity_poly.type
_entity_poly.pdbx_seq_one_letter_code
_entity_poly.pdbx_strand_id
1 'polypeptide(L)'
;MPEPTPAPLPRFAAFARVALVLTAAWILTGAIFKLLIGTPNDLPPVLFELVPLSKGMIYHLAIAAELVIVALAFTRPRLGWWLCAATMVVFDLILVQLIASGAKSCGCFGGKIEMPPERMMLIDSVLLVALLASRPWRVLTWKGLETPVVAVIALALASVPWLFDRSTDLGPIKPVKATPTVANADAQSQPATPVVTPTKPATETATPPPAEPKPGLRNWVSLDAPKWVGKSIAETELAQLLDVNLFDQNCTWVLWRWRCDHCAQHLEEMARTYDGATPLVLIRIPETGDTDQNGAVKMKPTGPLVLEATLSPELDYVVTTPVVLVLNDGVIVSAVENPGR
;
A
#
# COMPACT_ATOMS: atom_id res chain seq x y z
N MET A 1 -58.78 -15.53 -10.26
CA MET A 1 -58.02 -15.29 -9.03
C MET A 1 -56.62 -15.85 -9.24
N PRO A 2 -55.53 -15.07 -9.05
CA PRO A 2 -54.19 -15.61 -9.16
C PRO A 2 -53.99 -16.67 -8.07
N GLU A 3 -53.52 -17.84 -8.47
CA GLU A 3 -53.23 -18.96 -7.59
C GLU A 3 -52.13 -18.56 -6.58
N PRO A 4 -52.28 -18.83 -5.27
CA PRO A 4 -51.27 -18.45 -4.28
C PRO A 4 -49.96 -19.16 -4.61
N THR A 5 -48.90 -18.39 -4.83
CA THR A 5 -47.57 -18.93 -5.12
C THR A 5 -47.12 -19.82 -3.96
N PRO A 6 -46.74 -21.08 -4.22
CA PRO A 6 -46.36 -22.01 -3.16
C PRO A 6 -45.19 -21.45 -2.35
N ALA A 7 -45.30 -21.51 -1.02
CA ALA A 7 -44.24 -21.06 -0.13
C ALA A 7 -42.94 -21.84 -0.43
N PRO A 8 -41.78 -21.17 -0.49
CA PRO A 8 -40.52 -21.84 -0.77
C PRO A 8 -40.22 -22.88 0.32
N LEU A 9 -39.71 -24.05 -0.11
CA LEU A 9 -39.37 -25.12 0.83
C LEU A 9 -38.32 -24.60 1.84
N PRO A 10 -38.47 -24.90 3.15
CA PRO A 10 -37.66 -24.32 4.23
C PRO A 10 -36.15 -24.51 4.06
N ARG A 11 -35.72 -25.57 3.34
CA ARG A 11 -34.31 -25.84 3.04
C ARG A 11 -33.65 -24.80 2.12
N PHE A 12 -34.38 -24.29 1.12
CA PHE A 12 -33.85 -23.24 0.23
C PHE A 12 -33.70 -21.91 0.97
N ALA A 13 -34.60 -21.63 1.92
CA ALA A 13 -34.52 -20.43 2.74
C ALA A 13 -33.31 -20.45 3.67
N ALA A 14 -33.04 -21.61 4.28
CA ALA A 14 -31.85 -21.81 5.09
C ALA A 14 -30.57 -21.65 4.24
N PHE A 15 -30.52 -22.28 3.06
CA PHE A 15 -29.36 -22.18 2.18
C PHE A 15 -29.08 -20.73 1.73
N ALA A 16 -30.09 -19.97 1.31
CA ALA A 16 -29.92 -18.58 0.92
C ALA A 16 -29.42 -17.68 2.06
N ARG A 17 -29.89 -17.93 3.29
CA ARG A 17 -29.39 -17.23 4.47
C ARG A 17 -27.93 -17.56 4.74
N VAL A 18 -27.57 -18.84 4.73
CA VAL A 18 -26.19 -19.28 4.95
C VAL A 18 -25.27 -18.70 3.89
N ALA A 19 -25.64 -18.75 2.61
CA ALA A 19 -24.86 -18.18 1.52
C ALA A 19 -24.63 -16.67 1.73
N LEU A 20 -25.69 -15.89 1.99
CA LEU A 20 -25.57 -14.45 2.25
C LEU A 20 -24.69 -14.15 3.46
N VAL A 21 -24.85 -14.88 4.56
CA VAL A 21 -24.06 -14.69 5.79
C VAL A 21 -22.58 -15.00 5.54
N LEU A 22 -22.27 -16.09 4.83
CA LEU A 22 -20.89 -16.45 4.49
C LEU A 22 -20.25 -15.40 3.57
N THR A 23 -20.97 -14.94 2.54
CA THR A 23 -20.49 -13.86 1.66
C THR A 23 -20.25 -12.57 2.44
N ALA A 24 -21.18 -12.17 3.31
CA ALA A 24 -21.03 -10.97 4.13
C ALA A 24 -19.88 -11.11 5.14
N ALA A 25 -19.72 -12.26 5.77
CA ALA A 25 -18.61 -12.54 6.69
C ALA A 25 -17.25 -12.50 5.97
N TRP A 26 -17.19 -12.96 4.71
CA TRP A 26 -15.99 -12.87 3.89
C TRP A 26 -15.61 -11.43 3.56
N ILE A 27 -16.57 -10.62 3.11
CA ILE A 27 -16.36 -9.17 2.88
C ILE A 27 -15.91 -8.49 4.18
N LEU A 28 -16.57 -8.79 5.30
CA LEU A 28 -16.22 -8.25 6.60
C LEU A 28 -14.78 -8.61 7.00
N THR A 29 -14.35 -9.85 6.73
CA THR A 29 -12.98 -10.27 6.98
C THR A 29 -12.01 -9.38 6.20
N GLY A 30 -12.22 -9.18 4.90
CA GLY A 30 -11.42 -8.26 4.09
C GLY A 30 -11.38 -6.84 4.67
N ALA A 31 -12.53 -6.29 5.07
CA ALA A 31 -12.63 -4.96 5.67
C ALA A 31 -11.84 -4.82 6.97
N ILE A 32 -11.93 -5.83 7.85
CA ILE A 32 -11.20 -5.88 9.12
C ILE A 32 -9.69 -5.96 8.88
N PHE A 33 -9.24 -6.78 7.93
CA PHE A 33 -7.82 -6.90 7.60
C PHE A 33 -7.26 -5.58 7.06
N LYS A 34 -7.98 -4.89 6.18
CA LYS A 34 -7.62 -3.54 5.76
C LYS A 34 -7.56 -2.61 6.97
N LEU A 35 -8.65 -2.49 7.73
CA LEU A 35 -8.72 -1.59 8.88
C LEU A 35 -7.55 -1.78 9.87
N LEU A 36 -7.22 -3.02 10.22
CA LEU A 36 -6.25 -3.33 11.26
C LEU A 36 -4.80 -3.49 10.77
N ILE A 37 -4.59 -3.98 9.55
CA ILE A 37 -3.25 -4.39 9.08
C ILE A 37 -2.88 -3.72 7.76
N GLY A 38 -3.87 -3.42 6.91
CA GLY A 38 -3.62 -2.91 5.57
C GLY A 38 -3.16 -1.45 5.51
N THR A 39 -2.75 -1.02 4.33
CA THR A 39 -2.39 0.35 4.00
C THR A 39 -3.00 0.72 2.65
N PRO A 40 -3.00 2.01 2.27
CA PRO A 40 -3.46 2.40 0.94
C PRO A 40 -2.70 1.71 -0.21
N ASN A 41 -1.44 1.28 0.00
CA ASN A 41 -0.68 0.57 -1.03
C ASN A 41 -1.23 -0.84 -1.33
N ASP A 42 -2.08 -1.38 -0.47
CA ASP A 42 -2.69 -2.70 -0.65
C ASP A 42 -3.88 -2.69 -1.61
N LEU A 43 -4.32 -1.51 -2.04
CA LEU A 43 -5.39 -1.40 -3.03
C LEU A 43 -4.86 -1.54 -4.46
N PRO A 44 -5.64 -2.15 -5.35
CA PRO A 44 -5.33 -2.24 -6.77
C PRO A 44 -5.06 -0.86 -7.40
N PRO A 45 -4.00 -0.71 -8.22
CA PRO A 45 -3.65 0.55 -8.86
C PRO A 45 -4.78 1.18 -9.67
N VAL A 46 -5.63 0.36 -10.30
CA VAL A 46 -6.78 0.80 -11.11
C VAL A 46 -7.75 1.69 -10.34
N LEU A 47 -7.88 1.52 -9.01
CA LEU A 47 -8.74 2.36 -8.19
C LEU A 47 -8.24 3.81 -8.08
N PHE A 48 -6.92 4.00 -8.13
CA PHE A 48 -6.30 5.33 -8.03
C PHE A 48 -6.30 6.08 -9.36
N GLU A 49 -6.34 5.36 -10.48
CA GLU A 49 -6.40 5.97 -11.81
C GLU A 49 -7.82 6.44 -12.16
N LEU A 50 -8.85 5.77 -11.64
CA LEU A 50 -10.24 6.07 -11.96
C LEU A 50 -10.84 7.21 -11.12
N VAL A 51 -10.31 7.46 -9.93
CA VAL A 51 -10.91 8.38 -8.95
C VAL A 51 -9.91 9.46 -8.57
N PRO A 52 -10.21 10.76 -8.81
CA PRO A 52 -9.30 11.87 -8.51
C PRO A 52 -9.30 12.22 -7.01
N LEU A 53 -9.06 11.23 -6.16
CA LEU A 53 -8.96 11.36 -4.71
C LEU A 53 -7.60 10.87 -4.23
N SER A 54 -7.18 11.29 -3.04
CA SER A 54 -5.94 10.78 -2.44
C SER A 54 -6.06 9.28 -2.15
N LYS A 55 -4.93 8.55 -2.24
CA LYS A 55 -4.89 7.10 -1.99
C LYS A 55 -5.49 6.74 -0.62
N GLY A 56 -5.16 7.52 0.42
CA GLY A 56 -5.72 7.35 1.77
C GLY A 56 -7.24 7.56 1.86
N MET A 57 -7.79 8.52 1.11
CA MET A 57 -9.24 8.73 1.08
C MET A 57 -9.96 7.57 0.39
N ILE A 58 -9.44 7.11 -0.75
CA ILE A 58 -9.97 5.94 -1.47
C ILE A 58 -9.93 4.71 -0.58
N TYR A 59 -8.86 4.54 0.18
CA TYR A 59 -8.70 3.47 1.15
C TYR A 59 -9.78 3.49 2.24
N HIS A 60 -10.00 4.61 2.90
CA HIS A 60 -11.06 4.72 3.92
C HIS A 60 -12.45 4.53 3.34
N LEU A 61 -12.72 5.08 2.15
CA LEU A 61 -14.00 4.89 1.46
C LEU A 61 -14.25 3.44 1.09
N ALA A 62 -13.23 2.70 0.65
CA ALA A 62 -13.35 1.28 0.33
C ALA A 62 -13.73 0.46 1.56
N ILE A 63 -13.06 0.67 2.70
CA ILE A 63 -13.39 -0.02 3.97
C ILE A 63 -14.79 0.38 4.44
N ALA A 64 -15.13 1.66 4.40
CA ALA A 64 -16.45 2.15 4.80
C ALA A 64 -17.57 1.52 3.97
N ALA A 65 -17.39 1.44 2.65
CA ALA A 65 -18.34 0.80 1.74
C ALA A 65 -18.53 -0.68 2.10
N GLU A 66 -17.44 -1.44 2.31
CA GLU A 66 -17.50 -2.85 2.71
C GLU A 66 -18.28 -3.04 4.01
N LEU A 67 -18.01 -2.22 5.04
CA LEU A 67 -18.71 -2.30 6.33
C LEU A 67 -20.21 -1.97 6.22
N VAL A 68 -20.57 -0.97 5.42
CA VAL A 68 -21.98 -0.61 5.16
C VAL A 68 -22.71 -1.75 4.42
N ILE A 69 -22.07 -2.35 3.42
CA ILE A 69 -22.63 -3.47 2.66
C ILE A 69 -22.90 -4.65 3.59
N VAL A 70 -21.95 -4.97 4.47
CA VAL A 70 -22.10 -6.04 5.48
C VAL A 70 -23.28 -5.74 6.41
N ALA A 71 -23.40 -4.51 6.92
CA ALA A 71 -24.54 -4.14 7.76
C ALA A 71 -25.88 -4.25 7.02
N LEU A 72 -25.93 -3.88 5.75
CA LEU A 72 -27.13 -4.05 4.93
C LEU A 72 -27.45 -5.52 4.66
N ALA A 73 -26.46 -6.39 4.50
CA ALA A 73 -26.65 -7.83 4.39
C ALA A 73 -27.35 -8.42 5.62
N PHE A 74 -27.00 -7.98 6.82
CA PHE A 74 -27.60 -8.46 8.07
C PHE A 74 -28.93 -7.78 8.41
N THR A 75 -29.08 -6.48 8.14
CA THR A 75 -30.27 -5.71 8.57
C THR A 75 -31.36 -5.60 7.50
N ARG A 76 -30.98 -5.62 6.22
CA ARG A 76 -31.84 -5.48 5.03
C ARG A 76 -31.47 -6.51 3.96
N PRO A 77 -31.65 -7.83 4.20
CA PRO A 77 -31.11 -8.88 3.34
C PRO A 77 -31.51 -8.77 1.86
N ARG A 78 -32.70 -8.23 1.57
CA ARG A 78 -33.19 -7.99 0.20
C ARG A 78 -32.35 -6.98 -0.60
N LEU A 79 -31.79 -5.98 0.06
CA LEU A 79 -30.86 -5.03 -0.54
C LEU A 79 -29.43 -5.55 -0.42
N GLY A 80 -29.07 -6.07 0.76
CA GLY A 80 -27.72 -6.50 1.04
C GLY A 80 -27.21 -7.61 0.12
N TRP A 81 -28.05 -8.57 -0.31
CA TRP A 81 -27.59 -9.60 -1.25
C TRP A 81 -27.16 -9.02 -2.60
N TRP A 82 -27.87 -8.01 -3.11
CA TRP A 82 -27.50 -7.34 -4.36
C TRP A 82 -26.15 -6.64 -4.22
N LEU A 83 -25.95 -5.93 -3.12
CA LEU A 83 -24.70 -5.23 -2.84
C LEU A 83 -23.54 -6.21 -2.64
N CYS A 84 -23.72 -7.27 -1.86
CA CYS A 84 -22.70 -8.32 -1.71
C CYS A 84 -22.34 -8.96 -3.05
N ALA A 85 -23.34 -9.31 -3.88
CA ALA A 85 -23.09 -9.88 -5.19
C ALA A 85 -22.34 -8.91 -6.10
N ALA A 86 -22.74 -7.63 -6.13
CA ALA A 86 -22.06 -6.60 -6.90
C ALA A 86 -20.61 -6.41 -6.45
N THR A 87 -20.35 -6.37 -5.15
CA THR A 87 -19.00 -6.29 -4.59
C THR A 87 -18.14 -7.48 -4.98
N MET A 88 -18.67 -8.72 -4.88
CA MET A 88 -17.94 -9.92 -5.32
C MET A 88 -17.59 -9.87 -6.82
N VAL A 89 -18.51 -9.40 -7.66
CA VAL A 89 -18.23 -9.22 -9.09
C VAL A 89 -17.11 -8.20 -9.31
N VAL A 90 -17.13 -7.07 -8.59
CA VAL A 90 -16.06 -6.06 -8.68
C VAL A 90 -14.72 -6.65 -8.23
N PHE A 91 -14.68 -7.43 -7.15
CA PHE A 91 -13.47 -8.10 -6.69
C PHE A 91 -12.95 -9.10 -7.72
N ASP A 92 -13.80 -9.96 -8.28
CA ASP A 92 -13.43 -10.91 -9.33
C ASP A 92 -12.87 -10.17 -10.56
N LEU A 93 -13.48 -9.06 -11.00
CA LEU A 93 -12.99 -8.27 -12.14
C LEU A 93 -11.61 -7.66 -11.88
N ILE A 94 -11.38 -7.12 -10.68
CA ILE A 94 -10.08 -6.62 -10.25
C ILE A 94 -9.04 -7.76 -10.23
N LEU A 95 -9.42 -8.93 -9.71
CA LEU A 95 -8.53 -10.09 -9.62
C LEU A 95 -8.15 -10.61 -11.01
N VAL A 96 -9.07 -10.61 -11.98
CA VAL A 96 -8.75 -10.95 -13.38
C VAL A 96 -7.66 -10.02 -13.94
N GLN A 97 -7.75 -8.71 -13.66
CA GLN A 97 -6.72 -7.76 -14.10
C GLN A 97 -5.37 -8.03 -13.42
N LEU A 98 -5.37 -8.34 -12.12
CA LEU A 98 -4.15 -8.65 -11.36
C LEU A 98 -3.49 -9.97 -11.82
N ILE A 99 -4.29 -10.99 -12.14
CA ILE A 99 -3.80 -12.25 -12.73
C ILE A 99 -3.18 -11.95 -14.10
N ALA A 100 -3.86 -11.14 -14.93
CA ALA A 100 -3.35 -10.76 -16.24
C ALA A 100 -2.04 -9.94 -16.16
N SER A 101 -1.84 -9.16 -15.09
CA SER A 101 -0.59 -8.43 -14.85
C SER A 101 0.51 -9.27 -14.17
N GLY A 102 0.26 -10.55 -13.87
CA GLY A 102 1.21 -11.41 -13.18
C GLY A 102 1.48 -11.02 -11.73
N ALA A 103 0.51 -10.38 -11.05
CA ALA A 103 0.66 -9.95 -9.67
C ALA A 103 0.79 -11.17 -8.73
N LYS A 104 1.73 -11.09 -7.77
CA LYS A 104 1.97 -12.19 -6.81
C LYS A 104 1.00 -12.18 -5.61
N SER A 105 0.35 -11.05 -5.35
CA SER A 105 -0.59 -10.88 -4.24
C SER A 105 -1.76 -9.99 -4.67
N CYS A 106 -2.96 -10.28 -4.17
CA CYS A 106 -4.15 -9.47 -4.42
C CYS A 106 -4.30 -8.24 -3.50
N GLY A 107 -3.51 -8.13 -2.43
CA GLY A 107 -3.60 -7.03 -1.45
C GLY A 107 -4.86 -7.04 -0.56
N CYS A 108 -5.84 -7.91 -0.80
CA CYS A 108 -7.11 -7.92 -0.09
C CYS A 108 -7.01 -8.13 1.44
N PHE A 109 -5.94 -8.79 1.92
CA PHE A 109 -5.64 -9.02 3.33
C PHE A 109 -4.49 -8.16 3.87
N GLY A 110 -4.11 -7.14 3.10
CA GLY A 110 -2.92 -6.33 3.32
C GLY A 110 -1.63 -7.03 2.91
N GLY A 111 -0.57 -6.25 2.66
CA GLY A 111 0.72 -6.73 2.15
C GLY A 111 1.48 -7.71 3.06
N LYS A 112 0.94 -8.03 4.25
CA LYS A 112 1.52 -9.02 5.17
C LYS A 112 1.15 -10.46 4.83
N ILE A 113 0.02 -10.68 4.16
CA ILE A 113 -0.42 -12.01 3.75
C ILE A 113 -0.35 -12.07 2.24
N GLU A 114 0.68 -12.75 1.73
CA GLU A 114 0.77 -13.05 0.30
C GLU A 114 -0.32 -14.05 -0.06
N MET A 115 -1.43 -13.54 -0.62
CA MET A 115 -2.53 -14.33 -1.14
C MET A 115 -2.51 -14.26 -2.68
N PRO A 116 -2.17 -15.36 -3.37
CA PRO A 116 -2.20 -15.40 -4.83
C PRO A 116 -3.59 -15.00 -5.36
N PRO A 117 -3.67 -14.10 -6.37
CA PRO A 117 -4.94 -13.64 -6.93
C PRO A 117 -5.88 -14.75 -7.39
N GLU A 118 -5.35 -15.86 -7.91
CA GLU A 118 -6.13 -17.01 -8.39
C GLU A 118 -6.87 -17.71 -7.26
N ARG A 119 -6.23 -17.82 -6.08
CA ARG A 119 -6.85 -18.44 -4.89
C ARG A 119 -7.95 -17.56 -4.33
N MET A 120 -7.72 -16.25 -4.31
CA MET A 120 -8.73 -15.28 -3.87
C MET A 120 -9.96 -15.34 -4.80
N MET A 121 -9.73 -15.32 -6.11
CA MET A 121 -10.80 -15.37 -7.13
C MET A 121 -11.61 -16.66 -7.01
N LEU A 122 -10.96 -17.80 -6.74
CA LEU A 122 -11.67 -19.06 -6.51
C LEU A 122 -12.65 -18.95 -5.32
N ILE A 123 -12.21 -18.36 -4.20
CA ILE A 123 -13.07 -18.20 -3.01
C ILE A 123 -14.23 -17.25 -3.31
N ASP A 124 -13.94 -16.08 -3.89
CA ASP A 124 -14.93 -15.06 -4.22
C ASP A 124 -15.98 -15.59 -5.21
N SER A 125 -15.52 -16.22 -6.29
CA SER A 125 -16.38 -16.84 -7.30
C SER A 125 -17.26 -17.96 -6.73
N VAL A 126 -16.74 -18.81 -5.83
CA VAL A 126 -17.54 -19.85 -5.17
C VAL A 126 -18.63 -19.25 -4.29
N LEU A 127 -18.30 -18.22 -3.50
CA LEU A 127 -19.26 -17.53 -2.66
C LEU A 127 -20.33 -16.79 -3.50
N LEU A 128 -19.93 -16.15 -4.59
CA LEU A 128 -20.83 -15.49 -5.53
C LEU A 128 -21.78 -16.49 -6.18
N VAL A 129 -21.27 -17.60 -6.71
CA VAL A 129 -22.08 -18.65 -7.32
C VAL A 129 -23.04 -19.25 -6.30
N ALA A 130 -22.60 -19.54 -5.08
CA ALA A 130 -23.46 -20.04 -4.01
C ALA A 130 -24.58 -19.05 -3.67
N LEU A 131 -24.25 -17.76 -3.57
CA LEU A 131 -25.21 -16.69 -3.31
C LEU A 131 -26.25 -16.62 -4.43
N LEU A 132 -25.84 -16.58 -5.70
CA LEU A 132 -26.76 -16.51 -6.84
C LEU A 132 -27.60 -17.79 -7.01
N ALA A 133 -26.99 -18.96 -6.85
CA ALA A 133 -27.66 -20.25 -6.94
C ALA A 133 -28.73 -20.44 -5.86
N SER A 134 -28.55 -19.81 -4.69
CA SER A 134 -29.53 -19.83 -3.61
C SER A 134 -30.80 -19.02 -3.90
N ARG A 135 -30.80 -18.21 -4.98
CA ARG A 135 -31.93 -17.37 -5.43
C ARG A 135 -32.51 -16.49 -4.32
N PRO A 136 -31.67 -15.67 -3.65
CA PRO A 136 -32.05 -14.91 -2.46
C PRO A 136 -33.29 -14.04 -2.68
N TRP A 137 -33.48 -13.51 -3.90
CA TRP A 137 -34.62 -12.70 -4.29
C TRP A 137 -35.99 -13.39 -4.15
N ARG A 138 -36.06 -14.72 -4.25
CA ARG A 138 -37.33 -15.47 -4.13
C ARG A 138 -37.66 -15.85 -2.69
N VAL A 139 -36.64 -15.99 -1.83
CA VAL A 139 -36.77 -16.76 -0.59
C VAL A 139 -36.55 -15.91 0.66
N LEU A 140 -35.77 -14.83 0.59
CA LEU A 140 -35.55 -13.94 1.73
C LEU A 140 -36.74 -13.00 1.94
N THR A 141 -37.61 -13.37 2.89
CA THR A 141 -38.79 -12.60 3.31
C THR A 141 -38.63 -11.99 4.70
N TRP A 142 -37.38 -11.83 5.18
CA TRP A 142 -37.10 -11.30 6.52
C TRP A 142 -37.62 -9.86 6.65
N LYS A 143 -38.44 -9.61 7.68
CA LYS A 143 -38.70 -8.25 8.20
C LYS A 143 -37.38 -7.69 8.74
N GLY A 144 -36.73 -6.86 7.93
CA GLY A 144 -35.52 -6.14 8.33
C GLY A 144 -35.80 -5.11 9.41
N LEU A 145 -34.74 -4.44 9.88
CA LEU A 145 -34.87 -3.34 10.82
C LEU A 145 -35.54 -2.12 10.16
N GLU A 146 -36.12 -1.26 11.00
CA GLU A 146 -36.67 0.03 10.60
C GLU A 146 -35.60 0.90 9.92
N THR A 147 -35.99 1.62 8.86
CA THR A 147 -35.06 2.40 8.01
C THR A 147 -34.17 3.37 8.82
N PRO A 148 -34.69 4.15 9.79
CA PRO A 148 -33.83 5.07 10.55
C PRO A 148 -32.75 4.33 11.34
N VAL A 149 -33.07 3.16 11.92
CA VAL A 149 -32.10 2.37 12.68
C VAL A 149 -30.99 1.85 11.77
N VAL A 150 -31.35 1.36 10.58
CA VAL A 150 -30.38 0.91 9.58
C VAL A 150 -29.47 2.05 9.12
N ALA A 151 -30.03 3.24 8.88
CA ALA A 151 -29.27 4.41 8.47
C ALA A 151 -28.25 4.82 9.54
N VAL A 152 -28.64 4.82 10.82
CA VAL A 152 -27.73 5.13 11.94
C VAL A 152 -26.61 4.10 12.03
N ILE A 153 -26.90 2.81 11.93
CA ILE A 153 -25.88 1.74 11.94
C ILE A 153 -24.92 1.91 10.76
N ALA A 154 -25.44 2.16 9.56
CA ALA A 154 -24.63 2.35 8.36
C ALA A 154 -23.72 3.58 8.50
N LEU A 155 -24.22 4.71 9.01
CA LEU A 155 -23.43 5.91 9.25
C LEU A 155 -22.34 5.67 10.31
N ALA A 156 -22.68 5.00 11.41
CA ALA A 156 -21.72 4.67 12.45
C ALA A 156 -20.58 3.80 11.90
N LEU A 157 -20.92 2.75 11.14
CA LEU A 157 -19.92 1.88 10.51
C LEU A 157 -19.12 2.57 9.40
N ALA A 158 -19.76 3.44 8.62
CA ALA A 158 -19.07 4.25 7.64
C ALA A 158 -18.03 5.15 8.31
N SER A 159 -18.26 5.65 9.53
CA SER A 159 -17.26 6.49 10.23
C SER A 159 -16.05 5.72 10.80
N VAL A 160 -16.13 4.39 10.92
CA VAL A 160 -15.10 3.56 11.56
C VAL A 160 -13.69 3.76 10.98
N PRO A 161 -13.48 3.77 9.64
CA PRO A 161 -12.13 3.93 9.08
C PRO A 161 -11.43 5.22 9.52
N TRP A 162 -12.19 6.31 9.73
CA TRP A 162 -11.65 7.59 10.19
C TRP A 162 -11.39 7.62 11.70
N LEU A 163 -12.14 6.83 12.48
CA LEU A 163 -11.91 6.69 13.94
C LEU A 163 -10.68 5.82 14.23
N PHE A 164 -10.36 4.89 13.34
CA PHE A 164 -9.19 4.03 13.39
C PHE A 164 -8.15 4.44 12.36
N ASP A 165 -8.10 5.73 12.00
CA ASP A 165 -7.11 6.20 11.05
C ASP A 165 -5.71 5.93 11.62
N ARG A 166 -4.96 5.07 10.92
CA ARG A 166 -3.58 4.72 11.21
C ARG A 166 -2.61 5.51 10.34
N SER A 167 -3.11 6.51 9.60
CA SER A 167 -2.27 7.55 9.06
C SER A 167 -1.55 8.18 10.25
N THR A 168 -0.23 8.09 10.21
CA THR A 168 0.57 8.93 11.09
C THR A 168 0.46 10.32 10.52
N ASP A 169 -0.41 11.15 11.10
CA ASP A 169 -0.07 12.55 11.31
C ASP A 169 1.19 12.48 12.16
N LEU A 170 2.32 12.47 11.46
CA LEU A 170 3.62 12.55 12.09
C LEU A 170 3.53 13.80 12.98
N GLY A 171 3.42 13.60 14.29
CA GLY A 171 3.64 14.67 15.25
C GLY A 171 5.10 15.12 15.13
N PRO A 172 5.65 15.87 16.09
CA PRO A 172 7.08 16.13 16.13
C PRO A 172 7.84 14.83 16.43
N ILE A 173 7.98 13.94 15.44
CA ILE A 173 8.88 12.80 15.48
C ILE A 173 10.27 13.40 15.36
N LYS A 174 11.12 13.12 16.34
CA LYS A 174 12.54 13.47 16.25
C LYS A 174 13.08 12.78 15.00
N PRO A 175 13.68 13.51 14.04
CA PRO A 175 14.22 12.90 12.84
C PRO A 175 15.15 11.78 13.26
N VAL A 176 14.90 10.57 12.74
CA VAL A 176 15.89 9.51 12.81
C VAL A 176 17.07 10.05 12.02
N LYS A 177 18.22 10.23 12.70
CA LYS A 177 19.46 10.68 12.07
C LYS A 177 19.83 9.71 10.96
N ALA A 178 19.37 9.95 9.74
CA ALA A 178 20.01 9.38 8.57
C ALA A 178 21.35 10.11 8.46
N THR A 179 22.44 9.36 8.62
CA THR A 179 23.77 9.90 8.36
C THR A 179 23.94 9.98 6.85
N PRO A 180 24.11 11.17 6.24
CA PRO A 180 24.41 11.26 4.82
C PRO A 180 25.70 10.49 4.55
N THR A 181 25.63 9.54 3.62
CA THR A 181 26.81 8.80 3.15
C THR A 181 27.10 9.25 1.73
N VAL A 182 28.35 9.64 1.46
CA VAL A 182 28.82 9.96 0.10
C VAL A 182 28.86 8.66 -0.70
N ALA A 183 28.26 8.65 -1.89
CA ALA A 183 28.26 7.49 -2.77
C ALA A 183 29.68 7.28 -3.35
N ASN A 184 30.52 6.50 -2.64
CA ASN A 184 31.86 6.15 -3.11
C ASN A 184 31.79 5.21 -4.32
N ALA A 185 32.40 5.64 -5.42
CA ALA A 185 32.62 4.84 -6.61
C ALA A 185 33.94 4.05 -6.45
N ASP A 186 33.93 2.89 -5.79
CA ASP A 186 35.05 1.95 -5.86
C ASP A 186 34.60 0.51 -5.55
N ALA A 187 34.24 -0.21 -6.61
CA ALA A 187 34.24 -1.67 -6.65
C ALA A 187 34.88 -2.10 -7.98
N GLN A 188 36.20 -1.99 -8.06
CA GLN A 188 37.00 -2.67 -9.08
C GLN A 188 38.12 -3.46 -8.41
N SER A 189 38.12 -4.76 -8.74
CA SER A 189 39.00 -5.81 -8.30
C SER A 189 40.48 -5.53 -8.58
N GLN A 190 41.34 -5.72 -7.58
CA GLN A 190 42.76 -6.02 -7.79
C GLN A 190 43.11 -7.37 -7.12
N PRO A 191 43.91 -8.23 -7.77
CA PRO A 191 44.37 -9.48 -7.19
C PRO A 191 45.56 -9.23 -6.25
N ALA A 192 45.42 -9.59 -4.98
CA ALA A 192 46.50 -9.51 -4.00
C ALA A 192 47.30 -10.83 -3.93
N THR A 193 48.60 -10.73 -4.14
CA THR A 193 49.64 -11.73 -3.82
C THR A 193 49.72 -11.93 -2.29
N PRO A 194 50.05 -13.13 -1.77
CA PRO A 194 49.95 -13.40 -0.34
C PRO A 194 51.24 -12.96 0.38
N VAL A 195 51.10 -12.08 1.38
CA VAL A 195 52.12 -11.85 2.40
C VAL A 195 51.60 -12.38 3.72
N VAL A 196 52.22 -13.46 4.18
CA VAL A 196 51.96 -14.10 5.48
C VAL A 196 52.71 -13.32 6.56
N THR A 197 52.01 -12.81 7.58
CA THR A 197 52.58 -12.41 8.89
C THR A 197 51.48 -12.49 9.96
N PRO A 198 51.78 -12.92 11.21
CA PRO A 198 50.84 -13.71 12.00
C PRO A 198 49.94 -12.93 12.97
N THR A 199 48.77 -13.55 13.14
CA THR A 199 47.65 -13.41 14.07
C THR A 199 47.91 -12.76 15.43
N LYS A 200 47.20 -11.64 15.67
CA LYS A 200 46.77 -11.19 17.01
C LYS A 200 45.24 -11.35 17.06
N PRO A 201 44.63 -11.90 18.13
CA PRO A 201 43.19 -12.10 18.17
C PRO A 201 42.48 -10.74 18.21
N ALA A 202 41.79 -10.40 17.12
CA ALA A 202 40.88 -9.27 17.09
C ALA A 202 39.56 -9.71 17.73
N THR A 203 39.15 -8.96 18.75
CA THR A 203 37.80 -9.02 19.30
C THR A 203 36.82 -8.72 18.19
N GLU A 204 36.10 -9.76 17.77
CA GLU A 204 35.00 -9.74 16.83
C GLU A 204 33.94 -8.75 17.34
N THR A 205 33.92 -7.55 16.74
CA THR A 205 32.82 -6.61 16.93
C THR A 205 31.68 -7.16 16.12
N ALA A 206 30.83 -7.96 16.77
CA ALA A 206 29.64 -8.52 16.18
C ALA A 206 28.76 -7.37 15.64
N THR A 207 28.62 -7.30 14.31
CA THR A 207 27.54 -6.57 13.66
C THR A 207 26.23 -7.08 14.26
N PRO A 208 25.40 -6.24 14.89
CA PRO A 208 24.10 -6.70 15.34
C PRO A 208 23.33 -7.22 14.12
N PRO A 209 22.66 -8.38 14.23
CA PRO A 209 21.86 -8.92 13.13
C PRO A 209 20.84 -7.87 12.68
N PRO A 210 20.46 -7.86 11.38
CA PRO A 210 19.39 -7.00 10.91
C PRO A 210 18.18 -7.22 11.82
N ALA A 211 17.74 -6.16 12.50
CA ALA A 211 16.59 -6.26 13.36
C ALA A 211 15.41 -6.71 12.49
N GLU A 212 14.97 -7.95 12.67
CA GLU A 212 13.68 -8.38 12.12
C GLU A 212 12.65 -7.36 12.59
N PRO A 213 11.92 -6.70 11.67
CA PRO A 213 10.94 -5.70 12.06
C PRO A 213 9.90 -6.41 12.91
N LYS A 214 9.83 -6.02 14.20
CA LYS A 214 8.81 -6.52 15.12
C LYS A 214 7.45 -6.32 14.45
N PRO A 215 6.56 -7.33 14.47
CA PRO A 215 5.25 -7.23 13.86
C PRO A 215 4.35 -6.30 14.69
N GLY A 216 4.61 -5.00 14.64
CA GLY A 216 3.70 -3.95 15.07
C GLY A 216 2.64 -3.70 14.01
N LEU A 217 1.53 -3.07 14.41
CA LEU A 217 0.68 -2.34 13.48
C LEU A 217 1.57 -1.30 12.80
N ARG A 218 1.77 -1.41 11.47
CA ARG A 218 2.54 -0.39 10.76
C ARG A 218 1.63 0.81 10.57
N ASN A 219 2.10 1.96 11.03
CA ASN A 219 1.55 3.23 10.61
C ASN A 219 2.00 3.49 9.18
N TRP A 220 1.22 4.27 8.45
CA TRP A 220 1.57 4.68 7.10
C TRP A 220 1.63 6.20 7.02
N VAL A 221 2.46 6.70 6.11
CA VAL A 221 2.60 8.12 5.82
C VAL A 221 2.35 8.33 4.32
N SER A 222 1.51 9.30 4.00
CA SER A 222 1.32 9.75 2.62
C SER A 222 2.39 10.78 2.27
N LEU A 223 3.15 10.54 1.21
CA LEU A 223 4.03 11.53 0.63
C LEU A 223 3.41 11.99 -0.68
N ASP A 224 2.62 13.08 -0.62
CA ASP A 224 1.92 13.64 -1.77
C ASP A 224 2.79 14.71 -2.43
N ALA A 225 3.85 14.24 -3.11
CA ALA A 225 4.91 15.10 -3.63
C ALA A 225 4.42 16.27 -4.50
N PRO A 226 3.41 16.09 -5.38
CA PRO A 226 2.88 17.21 -6.17
C PRO A 226 2.34 18.37 -5.33
N LYS A 227 1.84 18.12 -4.11
CA LYS A 227 1.35 19.16 -3.20
C LYS A 227 2.46 19.93 -2.48
N TRP A 228 3.72 19.57 -2.72
CA TRP A 228 4.87 20.23 -2.11
C TRP A 228 5.42 21.37 -2.96
N VAL A 229 5.03 21.49 -4.23
CA VAL A 229 5.50 22.56 -5.11
C VAL A 229 5.16 23.93 -4.51
N GLY A 230 6.16 24.80 -4.41
CA GLY A 230 6.08 26.12 -3.80
C GLY A 230 6.25 26.15 -2.28
N LYS A 231 6.38 24.99 -1.61
CA LYS A 231 6.65 24.90 -0.17
C LYS A 231 8.14 24.72 0.10
N SER A 232 8.57 25.14 1.29
CA SER A 232 9.88 24.75 1.81
C SER A 232 9.92 23.23 2.04
N ILE A 233 11.04 22.58 1.74
CA ILE A 233 11.26 21.16 2.05
C ILE A 233 11.03 20.87 3.54
N ALA A 234 11.35 21.84 4.41
CA ALA A 234 11.15 21.76 5.86
C ALA A 234 9.67 21.74 6.30
N GLU A 235 8.75 22.15 5.42
CA GLU A 235 7.30 22.16 5.66
C GLU A 235 6.61 20.88 5.16
N THR A 236 7.36 19.98 4.53
CA THR A 236 6.82 18.72 3.98
C THR A 236 6.82 17.61 5.01
N GLU A 237 6.03 16.57 4.74
CA GLU A 237 6.03 15.33 5.52
C GLU A 237 7.43 14.66 5.50
N LEU A 238 8.23 14.89 4.47
CA LEU A 238 9.59 14.35 4.36
C LEU A 238 10.55 14.92 5.41
N ALA A 239 10.39 16.18 5.81
CA ALA A 239 11.21 16.81 6.85
C ALA A 239 11.00 16.24 8.26
N GLN A 240 9.90 15.52 8.44
CA GLN A 240 9.59 14.84 9.71
C GLN A 240 10.23 13.45 9.77
N LEU A 241 10.62 12.92 8.60
CA LEU A 241 11.21 11.60 8.44
C LEU A 241 12.73 11.66 8.32
N LEU A 242 13.25 12.79 7.85
CA LEU A 242 14.65 13.01 7.53
C LEU A 242 15.09 14.39 8.01
N ASP A 243 16.31 14.52 8.53
CA ASP A 243 16.89 15.83 8.82
C ASP A 243 17.32 16.52 7.52
N VAL A 244 16.39 17.27 6.93
CA VAL A 244 16.56 17.94 5.63
C VAL A 244 17.66 19.00 5.65
N ASN A 245 18.08 19.47 6.83
CA ASN A 245 19.13 20.49 6.97
C ASN A 245 20.54 19.92 6.73
N LEU A 246 20.68 18.60 6.66
CA LEU A 246 21.95 17.93 6.36
C LEU A 246 22.30 17.95 4.86
N PHE A 247 21.40 18.43 4.01
CA PHE A 247 21.54 18.43 2.57
C PHE A 247 21.57 19.85 2.02
N ASP A 248 22.13 19.99 0.82
CA ASP A 248 22.11 21.27 0.11
C ASP A 248 20.67 21.70 -0.16
N GLN A 249 20.40 23.00 -0.14
CA GLN A 249 19.09 23.59 -0.41
C GLN A 249 18.88 23.87 -1.91
N ASN A 250 19.93 23.78 -2.72
CA ASN A 250 19.93 23.96 -4.17
C ASN A 250 20.34 22.64 -4.86
N CYS A 251 19.43 21.66 -4.85
CA CYS A 251 19.76 20.30 -5.32
C CYS A 251 18.55 19.54 -5.88
N THR A 252 18.82 18.38 -6.46
CA THR A 252 17.78 17.44 -6.89
C THR A 252 17.66 16.31 -5.87
N TRP A 253 16.44 15.97 -5.47
CA TRP A 253 16.15 14.82 -4.61
C TRP A 253 15.42 13.76 -5.42
N VAL A 254 15.79 12.50 -5.23
CA VAL A 254 15.15 11.36 -5.88
C VAL A 254 14.73 10.34 -4.83
N LEU A 255 13.43 10.15 -4.64
CA LEU A 255 12.90 9.09 -3.79
C LEU A 255 12.67 7.85 -4.66
N TRP A 256 13.20 6.71 -4.22
CA TRP A 256 13.22 5.49 -5.03
C TRP A 256 13.03 4.23 -4.20
N ARG A 257 12.57 3.14 -4.84
CA ARG A 257 12.39 1.81 -4.23
C ARG A 257 13.30 0.78 -4.86
N TRP A 258 13.76 -0.19 -4.07
CA TRP A 258 14.74 -1.19 -4.48
C TRP A 258 14.26 -2.13 -5.60
N ARG A 259 12.99 -2.54 -5.55
CA ARG A 259 12.37 -3.50 -6.48
C ARG A 259 11.53 -2.84 -7.58
N CYS A 260 11.67 -1.53 -7.75
CA CYS A 260 10.88 -0.73 -8.68
C CYS A 260 11.59 -0.61 -10.03
N ASP A 261 11.04 -1.24 -11.08
CA ASP A 261 11.63 -1.23 -12.43
C ASP A 261 11.71 0.19 -13.02
N HIS A 262 10.67 1.01 -12.81
CA HIS A 262 10.70 2.43 -13.23
C HIS A 262 11.80 3.22 -12.51
N CYS A 263 12.04 2.91 -11.23
CA CYS A 263 13.12 3.51 -10.45
C CYS A 263 14.50 3.06 -10.96
N ALA A 264 14.62 1.79 -11.36
CA ALA A 264 15.86 1.25 -11.94
C ALA A 264 16.19 1.93 -13.27
N GLN A 265 15.21 2.04 -14.17
CA GLN A 265 15.38 2.71 -15.46
C GLN A 265 15.75 4.18 -15.27
N HIS A 266 15.03 4.90 -14.40
CA HIS A 266 15.27 6.31 -14.14
C HIS A 266 16.66 6.56 -13.53
N LEU A 267 17.05 5.79 -12.51
CA LEU A 267 18.37 5.92 -11.88
C LEU A 267 19.51 5.52 -12.81
N GLU A 268 19.31 4.56 -13.70
CA GLU A 268 20.29 4.20 -14.72
C GLU A 268 20.48 5.32 -15.75
N GLU A 269 19.39 5.94 -16.21
CA GLU A 269 19.46 7.10 -17.11
C GLU A 269 20.19 8.27 -16.44
N MET A 270 19.83 8.58 -15.19
CA MET A 270 20.53 9.60 -14.40
C MET A 270 22.01 9.24 -14.23
N ALA A 271 22.36 7.98 -13.96
CA ALA A 271 23.76 7.59 -13.77
C ALA A 271 24.62 7.84 -15.03
N ARG A 272 24.00 7.75 -16.21
CA ARG A 272 24.68 8.00 -17.49
C ARG A 272 24.76 9.48 -17.86
N THR A 273 23.82 10.29 -17.39
CA THR A 273 23.65 11.69 -17.83
C THR A 273 24.08 12.71 -16.79
N TYR A 274 24.18 12.30 -15.52
CA TYR A 274 24.60 13.17 -14.42
C TYR A 274 26.04 13.63 -14.61
N ASP A 275 26.23 14.93 -14.75
CA ASP A 275 27.50 15.59 -15.01
C ASP A 275 28.21 16.07 -13.73
N GLY A 276 27.57 15.92 -12.58
CA GLY A 276 28.09 16.39 -11.30
C GLY A 276 28.03 17.90 -11.11
N ALA A 277 27.23 18.64 -11.88
CA ALA A 277 27.13 20.09 -11.75
C ALA A 277 26.28 20.54 -10.55
N THR A 278 25.24 19.79 -10.20
CA THR A 278 24.31 20.11 -9.10
C THR A 278 24.27 18.98 -8.09
N PRO A 279 24.24 19.25 -6.77
CA PRO A 279 24.10 18.18 -5.77
C PRO A 279 22.86 17.32 -6.00
N LEU A 280 23.00 16.04 -5.68
CA LEU A 280 21.97 15.03 -5.86
C LEU A 280 21.79 14.22 -4.58
N VAL A 281 20.55 14.12 -4.11
CA VAL A 281 20.20 13.32 -2.92
C VAL A 281 19.34 12.13 -3.34
N LEU A 282 19.85 10.92 -3.15
CA LEU A 282 19.12 9.67 -3.41
C LEU A 282 18.53 9.15 -2.10
N ILE A 283 17.20 9.11 -2.01
CA ILE A 283 16.48 8.68 -0.81
C ILE A 283 15.81 7.34 -1.09
N ARG A 284 16.33 6.29 -0.45
CA ARG A 284 15.73 4.96 -0.52
C ARG A 284 14.50 4.88 0.39
N ILE A 285 13.38 4.45 -0.19
CA ILE A 285 12.20 3.97 0.51
C ILE A 285 12.34 2.45 0.67
N PRO A 286 12.63 1.94 1.88
CA PRO A 286 12.78 0.50 2.08
C PRO A 286 11.42 -0.21 1.99
N GLU A 287 11.42 -1.43 1.45
CA GLU A 287 10.24 -2.30 1.43
C GLU A 287 10.47 -3.58 2.23
N THR A 288 9.38 -4.17 2.71
CA THR A 288 9.44 -5.49 3.38
C THR A 288 9.88 -6.55 2.38
N GLY A 289 10.91 -7.31 2.76
CA GLY A 289 11.47 -8.37 1.92
C GLY A 289 12.48 -7.89 0.89
N ASP A 290 12.95 -6.64 0.95
CA ASP A 290 14.12 -6.22 0.18
C ASP A 290 15.33 -7.10 0.50
N THR A 291 15.96 -7.66 -0.53
CA THR A 291 17.22 -8.43 -0.43
C THR A 291 18.14 -8.04 -1.57
N ASP A 292 19.45 -8.22 -1.42
CA ASP A 292 20.41 -7.90 -2.48
C ASP A 292 20.13 -8.64 -3.80
N GLN A 293 19.48 -9.80 -3.70
CA GLN A 293 19.16 -10.66 -4.85
C GLN A 293 17.92 -10.21 -5.63
N ASN A 294 16.97 -9.50 -4.99
CA ASN A 294 15.68 -9.16 -5.62
C ASN A 294 15.57 -7.71 -6.11
N GLY A 295 16.64 -6.92 -6.02
CA GLY A 295 16.65 -5.52 -6.46
C GLY A 295 16.60 -5.35 -7.96
N ALA A 296 15.70 -4.49 -8.43
CA ALA A 296 15.66 -4.03 -9.82
C ALA A 296 16.75 -2.98 -10.07
N VAL A 297 17.03 -2.11 -9.09
CA VAL A 297 18.03 -1.04 -9.22
C VAL A 297 19.44 -1.62 -9.18
N LYS A 298 20.12 -1.65 -10.33
CA LYS A 298 21.51 -2.14 -10.47
C LYS A 298 22.54 -1.03 -10.64
N MET A 299 22.10 0.14 -11.09
CA MET A 299 22.94 1.30 -11.36
C MET A 299 22.30 2.55 -10.77
N LYS A 300 23.13 3.44 -10.22
CA LYS A 300 22.73 4.73 -9.66
C LYS A 300 23.84 5.75 -9.92
N PRO A 301 23.52 7.06 -9.96
CA PRO A 301 24.54 8.10 -9.99
C PRO A 301 25.51 7.94 -8.82
N THR A 302 26.79 8.24 -9.06
CA THR A 302 27.84 8.26 -8.04
C THR A 302 28.66 9.53 -8.20
N GLY A 303 29.41 9.92 -7.16
CA GLY A 303 30.28 11.09 -7.21
C GLY A 303 30.27 11.91 -5.91
N PRO A 304 31.15 12.92 -5.83
CA PRO A 304 31.37 13.68 -4.59
C PRO A 304 30.15 14.52 -4.15
N LEU A 305 29.26 14.83 -5.09
CA LEU A 305 28.03 15.59 -4.84
C LEU A 305 26.77 14.71 -4.78
N VAL A 306 26.94 13.38 -4.78
CA VAL A 306 25.83 12.43 -4.62
C VAL A 306 25.77 11.95 -3.17
N LEU A 307 24.68 12.28 -2.49
CA LEU A 307 24.40 11.89 -1.12
C LEU A 307 23.30 10.83 -1.09
N GLU A 308 23.42 9.88 -0.18
CA GLU A 308 22.40 8.84 0.01
C GLU A 308 21.79 8.91 1.41
N ALA A 309 20.48 8.68 1.46
CA ALA A 309 19.73 8.49 2.68
C ALA A 309 18.75 7.32 2.52
N THR A 310 18.33 6.72 3.64
CA THR A 310 17.31 5.67 3.66
C THR A 310 16.28 6.01 4.72
N LEU A 311 15.00 5.95 4.36
CA LEU A 311 13.90 6.19 5.29
C LEU A 311 13.74 5.01 6.26
N SER A 312 12.95 5.19 7.32
CA SER A 312 12.71 4.14 8.32
C SER A 312 11.94 2.95 7.72
N PRO A 313 12.39 1.70 7.91
CA PRO A 313 11.64 0.52 7.46
C PRO A 313 10.39 0.21 8.30
N GLU A 314 10.15 0.96 9.37
CA GLU A 314 9.01 0.75 10.28
C GLU A 314 7.69 1.32 9.75
N LEU A 315 7.77 2.29 8.83
CA LEU A 315 6.60 2.92 8.22
C LEU A 315 6.32 2.32 6.85
N ASP A 316 5.05 2.37 6.44
CA ASP A 316 4.70 2.21 5.03
C ASP A 316 4.54 3.59 4.38
N TYR A 317 5.16 3.77 3.22
CA TYR A 317 5.18 5.04 2.50
C TYR A 317 4.19 4.97 1.34
N VAL A 318 3.17 5.80 1.37
CA VAL A 318 2.15 5.89 0.32
C VAL A 318 2.56 6.99 -0.65
N VAL A 319 3.25 6.58 -1.72
CA VAL A 319 3.82 7.47 -2.75
C VAL A 319 4.11 6.69 -4.03
N THR A 320 3.98 7.32 -5.20
CA THR A 320 4.32 6.68 -6.48
C THR A 320 5.77 6.99 -6.83
N THR A 321 6.62 5.96 -6.88
CA THR A 321 8.05 6.12 -7.17
C THR A 321 8.39 5.79 -8.63
N PRO A 322 9.47 6.38 -9.20
CA PRO A 322 10.38 7.33 -8.56
C PRO A 322 9.74 8.71 -8.37
N VAL A 323 10.18 9.47 -7.36
CA VAL A 323 9.78 10.88 -7.18
C VAL A 323 11.01 11.74 -7.39
N VAL A 324 10.92 12.74 -8.26
CA VAL A 324 11.99 13.72 -8.47
C VAL A 324 11.53 15.06 -7.95
N LEU A 325 12.30 15.62 -7.02
CA LEU A 325 12.12 16.97 -6.51
C LEU A 325 13.29 17.83 -6.96
N VAL A 326 13.00 19.05 -7.41
CA VAL A 326 14.03 20.07 -7.68
C VAL A 326 13.85 21.17 -6.65
N LEU A 327 14.90 21.45 -5.89
CA LEU A 327 14.92 22.46 -4.85
C LEU A 327 15.71 23.69 -5.32
N ASN A 328 15.18 24.86 -5.01
CA ASN A 328 15.86 26.14 -5.18
C ASN A 328 15.71 26.93 -3.86
N ASP A 329 16.83 27.20 -3.19
CA ASP A 329 16.92 27.80 -1.87
C ASP A 329 15.97 27.14 -0.84
N GLY A 330 15.91 25.81 -0.89
CA GLY A 330 15.14 24.97 0.03
C GLY A 330 13.65 24.92 -0.33
N VAL A 331 13.20 25.65 -1.35
CA VAL A 331 11.84 25.62 -1.86
C VAL A 331 11.74 24.61 -3.00
N ILE A 332 10.72 23.77 -2.95
CA ILE A 332 10.47 22.77 -4.00
C ILE A 332 9.84 23.49 -5.21
N VAL A 333 10.62 23.64 -6.28
CA VAL A 333 10.17 24.29 -7.51
C VAL A 333 9.55 23.31 -8.51
N SER A 334 9.87 22.02 -8.38
CA SER A 334 9.29 20.94 -9.15
C SER A 334 9.20 19.68 -8.31
N ALA A 335 8.09 18.95 -8.44
CA ALA A 335 7.89 17.65 -7.83
C ALA A 335 7.12 16.76 -8.80
N VAL A 336 7.78 15.73 -9.31
CA VAL A 336 7.22 14.83 -10.34
C VAL A 336 7.26 13.41 -9.82
N GLU A 337 6.09 12.78 -9.70
CA GLU A 337 5.98 11.34 -9.47
C GLU A 337 6.01 10.58 -10.79
N ASN A 338 6.75 9.48 -10.82
CA ASN A 338 6.92 8.59 -11.97
C ASN A 338 7.27 9.31 -13.29
N PRO A 339 8.35 10.12 -13.31
CA PRO A 339 8.81 10.79 -14.53
C PRO A 339 9.07 9.77 -15.65
N GLY A 340 8.62 10.10 -16.87
CA GLY A 340 8.84 9.28 -18.07
C GLY A 340 7.70 8.32 -18.43
N ARG A 341 6.56 8.38 -17.72
CA ARG A 341 5.26 7.89 -18.25
C ARG A 341 4.52 8.97 -19.02
#